data_AF-A0A5E4JY45-F1
#
_entry.id   AF-A0A5E4JY45-F1
#
_cell.length_a   1.000
_cell.length_b   1.000
_cell.length_c   1.000
_cell.angle_alpha   90.00
_cell.angle_beta   90.00
_cell.angle_gamma   90.00
#
_symmetry.space_group_name_H-M   'P 1'
#
loop_
_entity.id
_entity.type
_entity.pdbx_description
1 polymer ?
#
loop_
_entity_poly.entity_id
_entity_poly.type
_entity_poly.pdbx_seq_one_letter_code
_entity_poly.pdbx_strand_id
1 'polypeptide(L)'
;MLHSNRIGQGLPISTIIIAAIGLIVLIIMIVLVQQRTTIFSKSLKNASEDVCAPTNEIRATGTDCEVIYATFTDLGPGQICCRKGTAK
;
A
#
# COMPACT_ATOMS: atom_id res chain seq x y z
N MET A 1 1.00 -52.62 -38.05
CA MET A 1 -0.10 -51.64 -37.94
C MET A 1 -0.06 -51.05 -36.55
N LEU A 2 0.58 -49.88 -36.37
CA LEU A 2 0.63 -49.21 -35.06
C LEU A 2 -0.72 -48.53 -34.80
N HIS A 3 -1.54 -49.16 -33.95
CA HIS A 3 -2.74 -48.55 -33.40
C HIS A 3 -2.29 -47.54 -32.33
N SER A 4 -2.22 -46.27 -32.70
CA SER A 4 -2.02 -45.16 -31.76
C SER A 4 -3.30 -45.00 -30.94
N ASN A 5 -3.34 -45.63 -29.77
CA ASN A 5 -4.41 -45.44 -28.80
C ASN A 5 -4.23 -44.04 -28.19
N ARG A 6 -4.93 -43.04 -28.76
CA ARG A 6 -5.05 -41.71 -28.15
C ARG A 6 -5.80 -41.87 -26.84
N ILE A 7 -5.06 -42.06 -25.75
CA ILE A 7 -5.56 -41.86 -24.39
C ILE A 7 -5.68 -40.35 -24.19
N GLY A 8 -6.69 -39.76 -24.83
CA GLY A 8 -7.26 -38.52 -24.35
C GLY A 8 -8.05 -38.85 -23.10
N GLN A 9 -7.38 -38.92 -21.95
CA GLN A 9 -8.07 -38.71 -20.67
C GLN A 9 -8.55 -37.26 -20.69
N GLY A 10 -9.66 -37.03 -21.39
CA GLY A 10 -10.40 -35.79 -21.30
C GLY A 10 -10.79 -35.67 -19.84
N LEU A 11 -10.20 -34.69 -19.14
CA LEU A 11 -10.69 -34.32 -17.83
C LEU A 11 -12.22 -34.18 -17.95
N PRO A 12 -13.00 -34.80 -17.05
CA PRO A 12 -14.45 -34.79 -17.14
C PRO A 12 -14.89 -33.34 -17.35
N ILE A 13 -15.75 -33.07 -18.34
CA ILE A 13 -16.18 -31.70 -18.68
C ILE A 13 -16.68 -30.96 -17.43
N SER A 14 -17.30 -31.68 -16.49
CA SER A 14 -17.69 -31.19 -15.17
C SER A 14 -16.54 -30.59 -14.36
N THR A 15 -15.35 -31.18 -14.38
CA THR A 15 -14.17 -30.65 -13.67
C THR A 15 -13.67 -29.34 -14.28
N ILE A 16 -13.73 -29.20 -15.62
CA ILE A 16 -13.37 -27.97 -16.31
C ILE A 16 -14.36 -26.85 -15.94
N ILE A 17 -15.66 -27.15 -15.91
CA ILE A 17 -16.71 -26.21 -15.55
C ILE A 17 -16.55 -25.75 -14.09
N ILE A 18 -16.32 -26.68 -13.15
CA ILE A 18 -16.14 -26.36 -11.73
C ILE A 18 -14.88 -25.50 -11.52
N ALA A 19 -13.78 -25.82 -12.20
CA ALA A 19 -12.55 -25.04 -12.14
C ALA A 19 -12.75 -23.61 -12.69
N ALA A 20 -13.49 -23.46 -13.79
CA ALA A 20 -13.80 -22.16 -14.35
C ALA A 20 -14.64 -21.28 -13.40
N ILE A 21 -15.69 -21.85 -12.79
CA ILE A 21 -16.53 -21.14 -11.81
C ILE A 21 -15.71 -20.76 -10.57
N GLY A 22 -14.90 -21.69 -10.05
CA GLY A 22 -14.03 -21.43 -8.91
C GLY A 22 -13.04 -20.29 -9.17
N LEU A 23 -12.45 -20.25 -10.36
CA LEU A 23 -11.52 -19.20 -10.76
C LEU A 23 -12.20 -17.83 -10.85
N ILE A 24 -13.43 -17.75 -11.37
CA ILE A 24 -14.21 -16.51 -11.41
C ILE A 24 -14.47 -15.97 -10.00
N VAL A 25 -14.92 -16.83 -9.08
CA VAL A 25 -15.17 -16.44 -7.68
C VAL A 25 -13.89 -15.95 -7.00
N LEU A 26 -12.76 -16.62 -7.26
CA LEU A 26 -11.47 -16.27 -6.69
C LEU A 26 -10.98 -14.89 -7.19
N ILE A 27 -11.16 -14.58 -8.49
CA ILE A 27 -10.85 -13.25 -9.03
C ILE A 27 -11.69 -12.17 -8.34
N ILE A 28 -12.99 -12.39 -8.16
CA ILE A 28 -13.88 -11.42 -7.49
C ILE A 28 -13.41 -11.15 -6.06
N MET A 29 -13.04 -12.20 -5.32
CA MET A 29 -12.49 -12.07 -3.97
C MET A 29 -11.20 -11.25 -3.93
N ILE A 30 -10.26 -11.51 -4.85
CA ILE A 30 -9.01 -10.74 -4.94
C ILE A 30 -9.30 -9.26 -5.20
N VAL A 31 -10.20 -8.93 -6.13
CA VAL A 31 -10.54 -7.54 -6.47
C VAL A 31 -11.16 -6.83 -5.27
N LEU A 32 -12.09 -7.48 -4.55
CA LEU A 32 -12.71 -6.89 -3.35
C LEU A 32 -11.68 -6.64 -2.24
N VAL A 33 -10.74 -7.56 -2.04
CA VAL A 33 -9.66 -7.40 -1.05
C VAL A 33 -8.71 -6.27 -1.45
N GLN A 34 -8.31 -6.19 -2.72
CA GLN A 34 -7.43 -5.12 -3.23
C GLN A 34 -8.06 -3.73 -3.08
N GLN A 35 -9.38 -3.60 -3.32
CA GLN A 35 -10.08 -2.33 -3.13
C GLN A 35 -10.03 -1.88 -1.67
N ARG A 36 -10.20 -2.81 -0.72
CA ARG A 36 -10.10 -2.49 0.71
C ARG A 36 -8.67 -2.14 1.10
N THR A 37 -7.67 -2.96 0.75
CA THR A 37 -6.27 -2.72 1.14
C THR A 37 -5.68 -1.46 0.52
N THR A 38 -6.10 -1.06 -0.68
CA THR A 38 -5.69 0.21 -1.31
C THR A 38 -6.22 1.42 -0.53
N ILE A 39 -7.45 1.34 0.00
CA ILE A 39 -8.02 2.41 0.84
C ILE A 39 -7.29 2.43 2.19
N PHE A 40 -7.09 1.28 2.82
CA PHE A 40 -6.39 1.20 4.10
C PHE A 40 -4.95 1.71 4.01
N SER A 41 -4.20 1.36 2.97
CA SER A 41 -2.83 1.86 2.78
C SER A 41 -2.78 3.37 2.52
N LYS A 42 -3.76 3.94 1.80
CA LYS A 42 -3.88 5.39 1.64
C LYS A 42 -4.23 6.09 2.96
N SER A 43 -5.14 5.52 3.75
CA SER A 43 -5.49 6.04 5.08
C SER A 43 -4.34 5.92 6.07
N LEU A 44 -3.54 4.85 6.03
CA LEU A 44 -2.33 4.69 6.83
C LEU A 44 -1.27 5.72 6.44
N LYS A 45 -1.04 5.94 5.14
CA LYS A 45 -0.11 6.98 4.65
C LYS A 45 -0.53 8.38 5.11
N ASN A 46 -1.79 8.74 4.90
CA ASN A 46 -2.33 10.03 5.34
C ASN A 46 -2.36 10.21 6.87
N ALA A 47 -2.38 9.12 7.65
CA ALA A 47 -2.33 9.18 9.11
C ALA A 47 -0.89 9.21 9.65
N SER A 48 0.09 8.74 8.87
CA SER A 48 1.51 8.71 9.25
C SER A 48 2.30 9.93 8.77
N GLU A 49 1.71 10.72 7.87
CA GLU A 49 2.32 11.88 7.24
C GLU A 49 1.77 13.14 7.89
N ASP A 50 2.55 13.75 8.79
CA ASP A 50 2.21 15.03 9.41
C ASP A 50 2.83 16.18 8.60
N VAL A 51 2.33 17.40 8.78
CA VAL A 51 2.89 18.61 8.15
C VAL A 51 3.42 19.51 9.25
N CYS A 52 4.68 19.94 9.14
CA CYS A 52 5.29 20.80 10.15
C CYS A 52 4.63 22.19 10.14
N ALA A 53 4.50 22.81 8.97
CA ALA A 53 3.76 24.06 8.81
C ALA A 53 2.24 23.79 8.68
N PRO A 54 1.33 24.65 9.20
CA PRO A 54 1.56 26.01 9.70
C PRO A 54 1.63 26.14 11.24
N THR A 55 1.46 25.05 11.97
CA THR A 55 1.46 25.04 13.44
C THR A 55 2.86 25.19 14.01
N ASN A 56 3.86 24.66 13.31
CA ASN A 56 5.28 24.68 13.67
C ASN A 56 6.12 25.37 12.59
N GLU A 57 7.42 25.51 12.84
CA GLU A 57 8.36 26.18 11.94
C GLU A 57 9.42 25.22 11.41
N ILE A 58 9.63 25.24 10.10
CA ILE A 58 10.72 24.49 9.45
C ILE A 58 12.01 25.29 9.61
N ARG A 59 13.05 24.67 10.15
CA ARG A 59 14.38 25.27 10.33
C ARG A 59 15.48 24.33 9.83
N ALA A 60 16.68 24.86 9.64
CA ALA A 60 17.84 24.04 9.27
C ALA A 60 18.33 23.19 10.45
N THR A 61 18.86 22.00 10.16
CA THR A 61 19.50 21.14 11.16
C THR A 61 20.64 21.90 11.86
N GLY A 62 20.62 21.92 13.20
CA GLY A 62 21.60 22.65 14.02
C GLY A 62 21.09 23.97 14.61
N THR A 63 19.83 24.33 14.38
CA THR A 63 19.16 25.41 15.12
C THR A 63 18.78 24.96 16.53
N ASP A 64 18.98 25.82 17.53
CA ASP A 64 18.59 25.55 18.92
C ASP A 64 17.09 25.86 19.07
N CYS A 65 16.27 24.79 19.10
CA CYS A 65 14.82 24.86 19.17
C CYS A 65 14.22 23.60 19.82
N GLU A 66 12.96 23.66 20.25
CA GLU A 66 12.22 22.47 20.68
C GLU A 66 11.82 21.65 19.44
N VAL A 67 12.58 20.60 19.14
CA VAL A 67 12.38 19.74 17.97
C VAL A 67 11.18 18.81 18.18
N ILE A 68 10.29 18.80 17.19
CA ILE A 68 9.16 17.86 17.15
C ILE A 68 9.59 16.68 16.27
N TYR A 69 9.48 15.47 16.81
CA TYR A 69 9.85 14.25 16.10
C TYR A 69 8.59 13.59 15.53
N ALA A 70 8.44 13.67 14.21
CA ALA A 70 7.43 12.95 13.45
C ALA A 70 7.92 12.76 12.00
N THR A 71 7.20 11.97 11.22
CA THR A 71 7.43 11.88 9.78
C THR A 71 6.71 13.04 9.11
N PHE A 72 7.48 14.06 8.74
CA PHE A 72 6.96 15.24 8.07
C PHE A 72 7.12 15.15 6.56
N THR A 73 6.09 15.50 5.81
CA THR A 73 6.12 15.50 4.34
C THR A 73 6.70 16.77 3.73
N ASP A 74 6.74 17.86 4.50
CA ASP A 74 7.22 19.18 4.10
C ASP A 74 8.68 19.45 4.49
N LEU A 75 9.32 18.55 5.25
CA LEU A 75 10.74 18.66 5.58
C LEU A 75 11.63 18.16 4.44
N GLY A 76 12.49 19.04 3.94
CA GLY A 76 13.59 18.68 3.05
C GLY A 76 14.78 18.03 3.78
N PRO A 77 15.76 17.48 3.03
CA PRO A 77 16.99 16.98 3.62
C PRO A 77 17.74 18.11 4.37
N GLY A 78 18.13 17.85 5.62
CA GLY A 78 18.80 18.84 6.47
C GLY A 78 17.88 19.89 7.08
N GLN A 79 16.57 19.63 7.12
CA GLN A 79 15.60 20.45 7.83
C GLN A 79 15.01 19.71 9.03
N ILE A 80 14.63 20.46 10.06
CA ILE A 80 13.98 19.98 11.28
C ILE A 80 12.70 20.77 11.54
N CYS A 81 11.71 20.12 12.16
CA CYS A 81 10.49 20.78 12.59
C CYS A 81 10.65 21.30 14.03
N CYS A 82 10.57 22.62 14.20
CA CYS A 82 10.70 23.29 15.48
C CYS A 82 9.33 23.80 15.94
N ARG A 83 9.03 23.71 17.24
CA ARG A 83 7.86 24.36 17.81
C ARG A 83 7.93 25.87 17.60
N LYS A 84 6.83 26.48 17.15
CA LYS A 84 6.77 27.92 16.84
C LYS A 84 7.17 28.77 18.05
N GLY A 85 8.09 29.71 17.84
CA GLY A 85 8.59 30.60 18.90
C GLY A 85 9.64 30.01 19.84
N THR A 86 10.13 28.79 19.58
CA THR A 86 11.21 28.16 20.39
C THR A 86 12.59 28.22 19.74
N ALA A 87 12.67 28.59 18.46
CA ALA A 87 13.94 28.76 17.75
C ALA A 87 14.66 30.04 18.21
N LYS A 88 15.93 29.90 18.61
CA LYS A 88 16.82 31.00 19.00
C LYS A 88 17.81 31.35 17.90
#